data_AF-A0A955C9Z7-F1
#
_entry.id   AF-A0A955C9Z7-F1
#
_cell.length_a   1.000
_cell.length_b   1.000
_cell.length_c   1.000
_cell.angle_alpha   90.00
_cell.angle_beta   90.00
_cell.angle_gamma   90.00
#
_symmetry.space_group_name_H-M   'P 1'
#
loop_
_entity.id
_entity.type
_entity.pdbx_description
1 polymer ?
#
loop_
_entity_poly.entity_id
_entity_poly.type
_entity_poly.pdbx_seq_one_letter_code
_entity_poly.pdbx_strand_id
1 'polypeptide(L)'
;MSSMIRGVTARDSGRNTRVDFTHHLKPQTNTKASPMKAAIIHEFGPPEVFKYEDVADPAPKPNHAVIKVLACGINRYDLFLRMGGVQAETSLPHVMGADVVGEIIQIDGDDSGHKVGDRVIVAPGFPIDP
;
A
#
# COMPACT_ATOMS: atom_id res chain seq x y z
N MET A 1 0.30 0.23 21.18
CA MET A 1 0.81 -0.64 20.09
C MET A 1 0.20 -0.16 18.79
N SER A 2 0.93 0.63 18.00
CA SER A 2 0.45 1.20 16.73
C SER A 2 0.98 0.30 15.61
N SER A 3 0.11 -0.54 15.03
CA SER A 3 0.44 -1.25 13.78
C SER A 3 0.42 -0.24 12.65
N MET A 4 1.56 -0.05 11.98
CA MET A 4 1.70 0.80 10.81
C MET A 4 1.77 -0.14 9.62
N ILE A 5 0.90 0.01 8.63
CA ILE A 5 0.98 -0.68 7.33
C ILE A 5 0.87 0.45 6.32
N ARG A 6 1.96 0.89 5.65
CA ARG A 6 1.91 2.05 4.75
C ARG A 6 2.19 1.67 3.31
N GLY A 7 1.26 2.01 2.42
CA GLY A 7 1.48 2.07 0.98
C GLY A 7 0.23 1.77 0.18
N VAL A 8 -0.55 2.81 -0.17
CA VAL A 8 -1.49 2.73 -1.30
C VAL A 8 -1.27 3.95 -2.20
N THR A 9 -1.15 3.67 -3.50
CA THR A 9 -0.84 4.59 -4.58
C THR A 9 -2.10 4.92 -5.37
N ALA A 10 -2.50 6.19 -5.44
CA ALA A 10 -3.53 6.69 -6.36
C ALA A 10 -2.87 7.50 -7.49
N ARG A 11 -3.38 7.41 -8.72
CA ARG A 11 -2.82 8.04 -9.94
C ARG A 11 -3.98 8.58 -10.80
N ASP A 12 -3.87 9.77 -11.38
CA ASP A 12 -4.85 10.31 -12.34
C ASP A 12 -4.21 10.87 -13.64
N SER A 13 -5.04 10.82 -14.69
CA SER A 13 -5.09 11.52 -15.98
C SER A 13 -4.77 10.69 -17.24
N GLY A 14 -5.84 10.19 -17.87
CA GLY A 14 -5.94 10.10 -19.33
C GLY A 14 -5.16 9.00 -20.05
N ARG A 15 -5.31 7.74 -19.60
CA ARG A 15 -5.20 6.49 -20.39
C ARG A 15 -5.24 5.29 -19.44
N ASN A 16 -6.32 4.50 -19.53
CA ASN A 16 -6.50 3.14 -18.99
C ASN A 16 -5.56 2.79 -17.81
N THR A 17 -5.86 3.32 -16.62
CA THR A 17 -5.05 3.14 -15.41
C THR A 17 -5.26 1.75 -14.84
N ARG A 18 -4.31 0.86 -15.13
CA ARG A 18 -4.12 -0.39 -14.38
C ARG A 18 -3.67 -0.01 -12.97
N VAL A 19 -4.40 -0.43 -11.93
CA VAL A 19 -3.88 -0.43 -10.56
C VAL A 19 -2.81 -1.50 -10.53
N ASP A 20 -1.56 -1.10 -10.78
CA ASP A 20 -0.43 -2.01 -10.72
C ASP A 20 -0.12 -2.32 -9.25
N PHE A 21 -0.60 -3.48 -8.78
CA PHE A 21 -0.22 -4.09 -7.49
C PHE A 21 1.22 -4.63 -7.49
N THR A 22 2.08 -4.15 -8.39
CA THR A 22 3.44 -4.64 -8.61
C THR A 22 4.42 -3.89 -7.71
N HIS A 23 4.57 -4.35 -6.46
CA HIS A 23 5.69 -3.96 -5.62
C HIS A 23 6.91 -4.83 -5.95
N HIS A 24 7.63 -4.47 -7.01
CA HIS A 24 9.02 -4.89 -7.14
C HIS A 24 9.83 -4.19 -6.05
N LEU A 25 10.09 -4.87 -4.93
CA LEU A 25 11.09 -4.44 -3.97
C LEU A 25 12.47 -4.57 -4.63
N LYS A 26 12.88 -3.54 -5.36
CA LYS A 26 14.30 -3.32 -5.63
C LYS A 26 14.91 -2.65 -4.38
N PRO A 27 16.03 -3.14 -3.84
CA PRO A 27 16.70 -2.48 -2.72
C PRO A 27 17.18 -1.10 -3.18
N GLN A 28 16.51 -0.04 -2.73
CA GLN A 28 16.93 1.34 -2.93
C GLN A 28 17.63 1.79 -1.65
N THR A 29 18.92 2.09 -1.76
CA THR A 29 19.76 2.53 -0.64
C THR A 29 19.51 4.01 -0.36
N ASN A 30 18.56 4.31 0.53
CA ASN A 30 18.46 5.66 1.13
C ASN A 30 18.60 5.56 2.65
N THR A 31 19.69 6.10 3.17
CA THR A 31 20.37 5.70 4.41
C THR A 31 19.86 6.35 5.70
N LYS A 32 18.61 6.82 5.78
CA LYS A 32 18.11 7.40 7.05
C LYS A 32 16.60 7.37 7.30
N ALA A 33 15.87 6.41 6.72
CA ALA A 33 14.51 6.11 7.17
C ALA A 33 14.57 4.97 8.20
N SER A 34 13.96 5.17 9.37
CA SER A 34 13.75 4.05 10.29
C SER A 34 12.83 3.05 9.58
N PRO A 35 13.09 1.73 9.63
CA PRO A 35 12.24 0.77 8.95
C PRO A 35 10.79 0.87 9.45
N MET A 36 9.83 0.76 8.53
CA MET A 36 8.42 0.60 8.90
C MET A 36 8.11 -0.87 9.11
N LYS A 37 7.10 -1.14 9.94
CA LYS A 37 6.54 -2.49 10.05
C LYS A 37 5.55 -2.76 8.93
N ALA A 38 5.41 -4.02 8.56
CA ALA A 38 4.40 -4.49 7.62
C ALA A 38 4.00 -5.94 7.90
N ALA A 39 2.74 -6.27 7.59
CA ALA A 39 2.29 -7.65 7.51
C ALA A 39 2.52 -8.16 6.08
N ILE A 40 3.38 -9.16 5.91
CA ILE A 40 3.86 -9.63 4.62
C ILE A 40 3.57 -11.12 4.46
N ILE A 41 3.18 -11.52 3.26
CA ILE A 41 3.16 -12.92 2.85
C ILE A 41 4.28 -13.17 1.84
N HIS A 42 5.03 -14.24 2.05
CA HIS A 42 6.09 -14.71 1.13
C HIS A 42 5.62 -15.90 0.28
N GLU A 43 4.53 -16.52 0.70
CA GLU A 43 3.84 -17.62 0.04
C GLU A 43 2.33 -17.52 0.34
N PHE A 44 1.50 -18.13 -0.49
CA PHE A 44 0.06 -18.20 -0.28
C PHE A 44 -0.28 -19.33 0.71
N GLY A 45 -1.29 -19.13 1.56
CA GLY A 45 -1.69 -20.19 2.48
C GLY A 45 -2.48 -19.75 3.73
N PRO A 46 -2.48 -20.59 4.78
CA PRO A 46 -3.25 -20.39 6.01
C PRO A 46 -2.65 -19.25 6.87
N PRO A 47 -3.24 -18.87 8.02
CA PRO A 47 -2.88 -17.61 8.72
C PRO A 47 -1.42 -17.49 9.11
N GLU A 48 -0.74 -18.62 9.23
CA GLU A 48 0.64 -18.76 9.61
C GLU A 48 1.63 -18.23 8.56
N VAL A 49 1.17 -17.98 7.31
CA VAL A 49 2.03 -17.37 6.27
C VAL A 49 2.31 -15.89 6.50
N PHE A 50 1.55 -15.23 7.38
CA PHE A 50 1.78 -13.83 7.73
C PHE A 50 3.04 -13.66 8.55
N LYS A 51 3.92 -12.77 8.10
CA LYS A 51 5.10 -12.34 8.83
C LYS A 51 5.02 -10.85 9.12
N TYR A 52 5.31 -10.48 10.36
CA TYR A 52 5.40 -9.09 10.78
C TYR A 52 6.86 -8.65 10.72
N GLU A 53 7.20 -7.91 9.68
CA GLU A 53 8.59 -7.63 9.30
C GLU A 53 8.87 -6.13 9.26
N ASP A 54 10.16 -5.79 9.40
CA ASP A 54 10.68 -4.46 9.10
C ASP A 54 10.96 -4.35 7.60
N VAL A 55 10.49 -3.29 6.98
CA VAL A 55 10.75 -2.94 5.58
C VAL A 55 11.13 -1.47 5.45
N ALA A 56 11.77 -1.11 4.33
CA ALA A 56 12.09 0.28 4.06
C ALA A 56 10.80 1.12 3.95
N ASP A 57 10.84 2.35 4.48
CA ASP A 57 9.77 3.31 4.20
C ASP A 57 9.64 3.53 2.69
N PRO A 58 8.40 3.58 2.16
CA PRO A 58 8.20 3.89 0.75
C PRO A 58 8.53 5.36 0.50
N ALA A 59 9.22 5.63 -0.59
CA ALA A 59 9.30 6.97 -1.17
C ALA A 59 8.10 7.17 -2.13
N PRO A 60 7.49 8.37 -2.18
CA PRO A 60 6.49 8.66 -3.19
C PRO A 60 7.12 8.54 -4.59
N LYS A 61 6.32 8.03 -5.52
CA LYS A 61 6.60 8.14 -6.96
C LYS A 61 5.94 9.43 -7.48
N PRO A 62 6.30 9.93 -8.68
CA PRO A 62 5.59 11.06 -9.26
C PRO A 62 4.08 10.85 -9.30
N ASN A 63 3.33 11.85 -8.87
CA ASN A 63 1.88 11.89 -8.68
C ASN A 63 1.35 10.89 -7.65
N HIS A 64 2.10 10.65 -6.57
CA HIS A 64 1.68 9.77 -5.48
C HIS A 64 1.94 10.40 -4.11
N ALA A 65 1.13 10.00 -3.13
CA ALA A 65 1.32 10.34 -1.73
C ALA A 65 1.78 9.14 -0.91
N VAL A 66 2.52 9.41 0.17
CA VAL A 66 2.80 8.45 1.24
C VAL A 66 1.89 8.77 2.42
N ILE A 67 1.12 7.77 2.85
CA ILE A 67 0.17 7.90 3.95
C ILE A 67 0.75 7.24 5.20
N LYS A 68 0.73 7.96 6.32
CA LYS A 68 0.83 7.39 7.66
C LYS A 68 -0.46 6.71 8.03
N VAL A 69 -0.47 5.39 7.91
CA VAL A 69 -1.63 4.59 8.30
C VAL A 69 -1.82 4.59 9.81
N LEU A 70 -3.04 4.91 10.20
CA LEU A 70 -3.51 4.98 11.57
C LEU A 70 -4.35 3.75 11.93
N ALA A 71 -5.12 3.25 10.97
CA ALA A 71 -5.88 2.01 11.08
C ALA A 71 -6.07 1.38 9.71
N CYS A 72 -6.23 0.06 9.69
CA CYS A 72 -6.55 -0.73 8.51
C CYS A 72 -7.77 -1.61 8.76
N GLY A 73 -8.63 -1.75 7.75
CA GLY A 73 -9.70 -2.74 7.74
C GLY A 73 -9.15 -4.13 7.41
N ILE A 74 -9.83 -5.17 7.89
CA ILE A 74 -9.62 -6.54 7.43
C ILE A 74 -10.86 -6.93 6.63
N ASN A 75 -10.66 -7.23 5.36
CA ASN A 75 -11.71 -7.53 4.40
C ASN A 75 -11.66 -9.00 3.99
N ARG A 76 -12.78 -9.49 3.44
CA ARG A 76 -12.82 -10.82 2.82
C ARG A 76 -11.81 -10.94 1.66
N TYR A 77 -11.52 -9.81 1.01
CA TYR A 77 -10.50 -9.73 -0.04
C TYR A 77 -9.11 -10.15 0.47
N ASP A 78 -8.70 -9.73 1.67
CA ASP A 78 -7.40 -10.11 2.24
C ASP A 78 -7.28 -11.63 2.42
N LEU A 79 -8.39 -12.28 2.80
CA LEU A 79 -8.45 -13.74 2.90
C LEU A 79 -8.28 -14.41 1.54
N PHE A 80 -9.01 -13.94 0.52
CA PHE A 80 -8.92 -14.48 -0.84
C PHE A 80 -7.54 -14.28 -1.45
N LEU A 81 -6.95 -13.09 -1.29
CA LEU A 81 -5.64 -12.77 -1.83
C LEU A 81 -4.56 -13.66 -1.21
N ARG A 82 -4.54 -13.75 0.12
CA ARG A 82 -3.57 -14.59 0.84
C ARG A 82 -3.69 -16.07 0.51
N MET A 83 -4.89 -16.58 0.24
CA MET A 83 -5.10 -17.96 -0.20
C MET A 83 -4.74 -18.18 -1.68
N GLY A 84 -4.29 -17.15 -2.39
CA GLY A 84 -3.89 -17.22 -3.79
C GLY A 84 -5.05 -17.14 -4.78
N GLY A 85 -6.22 -16.64 -4.37
CA GLY A 85 -7.40 -16.52 -5.24
C GLY A 85 -7.25 -15.48 -6.36
N VAL A 86 -6.28 -14.56 -6.24
CA VAL A 86 -5.97 -13.50 -7.23
C VAL A 86 -4.48 -13.51 -7.63
N GLN A 87 -3.90 -14.72 -7.72
CA GLN A 87 -2.48 -14.95 -8.01
C GLN A 87 -1.95 -14.21 -9.25
N ALA A 88 -2.74 -14.11 -10.33
CA ALA A 88 -2.33 -13.44 -11.56
C ALA A 88 -2.04 -11.93 -11.38
N GLU A 89 -2.54 -11.34 -10.29
CA GLU A 89 -2.44 -9.91 -9.97
C GLU A 89 -1.52 -9.64 -8.77
N THR A 90 -0.99 -10.69 -8.13
CA THR A 90 -0.26 -10.58 -6.85
C THR A 90 1.16 -11.09 -6.98
N SER A 91 2.14 -10.20 -6.90
CA SER A 91 3.56 -10.58 -6.78
C SER A 91 3.94 -10.84 -5.33
N LEU A 92 4.66 -11.94 -5.06
CA LEU A 92 5.26 -12.24 -3.77
C LEU A 92 6.73 -11.74 -3.72
N PRO A 93 7.24 -11.30 -2.55
CA PRO A 93 6.49 -11.08 -1.30
C PRO A 93 5.50 -9.91 -1.42
N HIS A 94 4.36 -10.03 -0.75
CA HIS A 94 3.27 -9.05 -0.83
C HIS A 94 2.96 -8.45 0.54
N VAL A 95 2.91 -7.10 0.61
CA VAL A 95 2.44 -6.37 1.79
C VAL A 95 0.92 -6.36 1.78
N MET A 96 0.32 -6.83 2.88
CA MET A 96 -1.12 -7.01 3.00
C MET A 96 -1.82 -5.75 3.53
N GLY A 97 -3.12 -5.63 3.26
CA GLY A 97 -3.97 -4.52 3.71
C GLY A 97 -4.36 -3.59 2.56
N ALA A 98 -5.60 -3.75 2.07
CA ALA A 98 -6.13 -2.96 0.96
C ALA A 98 -6.92 -1.71 1.39
N ASP A 99 -7.34 -1.64 2.66
CA ASP A 99 -8.27 -0.64 3.17
C ASP A 99 -7.68 0.04 4.41
N VAL A 100 -7.40 1.34 4.30
CA VAL A 100 -6.68 2.08 5.33
C VAL A 100 -7.19 3.50 5.48
N VAL A 101 -7.10 4.02 6.70
CA VAL A 101 -7.21 5.45 7.00
C VAL A 101 -5.90 5.96 7.56
N GLY A 102 -5.57 7.21 7.23
CA GLY A 102 -4.30 7.77 7.65
C GLY A 102 -4.17 9.26 7.40
N GLU A 103 -2.93 9.72 7.49
CA GLU A 103 -2.53 11.11 7.27
C GLU A 103 -1.47 11.17 6.17
N ILE A 104 -1.58 12.09 5.22
CA ILE A 104 -0.55 12.28 4.20
C ILE A 104 0.72 12.85 4.85
N ILE A 105 1.86 12.19 4.66
CA ILE A 105 3.16 12.64 5.20
C ILE A 105 4.15 13.11 4.14
N GLN A 106 3.98 12.67 2.88
CA GLN A 106 4.80 13.09 1.74
C GLN A 106 3.96 13.01 0.47
N ILE A 107 4.22 13.89 -0.48
CA ILE A 107 3.60 13.93 -1.81
C ILE A 107 4.72 14.22 -2.81
N ASP A 108 4.64 13.60 -3.98
CA ASP A 108 5.44 13.99 -5.14
C ASP A 108 4.49 14.27 -6.31
N GLY A 109 4.55 15.48 -6.89
CA GLY A 109 3.66 15.93 -7.96
C GLY A 109 2.47 16.80 -7.50
N ASP A 110 1.57 17.07 -8.45
CA ASP A 110 0.33 17.82 -8.22
C ASP A 110 -0.79 16.82 -7.88
N ASP A 111 -1.24 16.82 -6.63
CA ASP A 111 -2.15 15.82 -6.08
C ASP A 111 -3.56 16.39 -5.89
N SER A 112 -4.15 16.93 -6.97
CA SER A 112 -5.61 17.14 -7.09
C SER A 112 -6.30 17.79 -5.88
N GLY A 113 -5.61 18.67 -5.13
CA GLY A 113 -6.14 19.40 -3.98
C GLY A 113 -5.85 18.79 -2.60
N HIS A 114 -5.02 17.75 -2.52
CA HIS A 114 -4.52 17.19 -1.28
C HIS A 114 -3.25 17.91 -0.80
N LYS A 115 -2.90 17.73 0.48
CA LYS A 115 -1.65 18.24 1.05
C LYS A 115 -1.17 17.38 2.22
N VAL A 116 0.11 17.50 2.54
CA VAL A 116 0.68 16.93 3.78
C VAL A 116 -0.12 17.40 5.00
N GLY A 117 -0.46 16.46 5.87
CA GLY A 117 -1.31 16.67 7.04
C GLY A 117 -2.80 16.36 6.82
N ASP A 118 -3.24 16.16 5.58
CA ASP A 118 -4.62 15.77 5.32
C ASP A 118 -4.91 14.37 5.84
N ARG A 119 -6.08 14.22 6.48
CA ARG A 119 -6.63 12.92 6.87
C ARG A 119 -7.38 12.32 5.70
N VAL A 120 -7.01 11.11 5.30
CA VAL A 120 -7.52 10.44 4.11
C VAL A 120 -7.98 9.02 4.43
N ILE A 121 -8.93 8.55 3.64
CA ILE A 121 -9.30 7.14 3.52
C ILE A 121 -8.87 6.66 2.14
N VAL A 122 -8.30 5.47 2.08
CA VAL A 122 -8.06 4.76 0.84
C VAL A 122 -9.27 3.89 0.56
N ALA A 123 -9.95 4.13 -0.57
CA ALA A 123 -11.12 3.37 -0.98
C ALA A 123 -10.76 2.40 -2.12
N PRO A 124 -10.34 1.15 -1.82
CA PRO A 124 -10.09 0.15 -2.85
C PRO A 124 -11.39 -0.19 -3.58
N GLY A 125 -11.35 -0.20 -4.92
CA GLY A 125 -12.48 -0.64 -5.75
C GLY A 125 -13.47 0.46 -6.17
N PHE A 126 -13.27 1.71 -5.76
CA PHE A 126 -13.91 2.83 -6.44
C PHE A 126 -13.16 3.12 -7.74
N PRO A 127 -13.83 3.08 -8.91
CA PRO A 127 -13.23 3.61 -10.13
C PRO A 127 -12.96 5.10 -9.89
N ILE A 128 -11.77 5.53 -10.24
CA ILE A 128 -11.32 6.92 -10.09
C ILE A 128 -11.92 7.82 -11.19
N ASP A 129 -12.86 7.28 -11.99
CA ASP A 129 -13.68 8.00 -12.98
C ASP A 129 -15.18 7.66 -12.77
N PRO A 130 -16.10 8.65 -12.84
CA PRO A 130 -17.53 8.42 -13.03
C PRO A 130 -17.90 7.88 -14.42
#